data_AF-A0A1C5WNJ5-F1
#
_entry.id   AF-A0A1C5WNJ5-F1
#
_cell.length_a   1.000
_cell.length_b   1.000
_cell.length_c   1.000
_cell.angle_alpha   90.00
_cell.angle_beta   90.00
_cell.angle_gamma   90.00
#
_symmetry.space_group_name_H-M   'P 1'
#
loop_
_entity.id
_entity.type
_entity.pdbx_description
1 polymer ?
#
loop_
_entity_poly.entity_id
_entity_poly.type
_entity_poly.pdbx_seq_one_letter_code
_entity_poly.pdbx_strand_id
1 'polypeptide(L)'
;MKEFNWKEFKDKYNKIAVHCKTEEEAKDFCKRMHEHGMKWCSGKSYLERTNYENYKKETCYIAEGEYSSGNYYAVNGYDILEWSDYMKKEFTKADLKDGMVVEYSNGRRRLVVANMLIGEDGFLTLDSFRENLENIAFTVEHTIAKIYKVKEARSFNCILDDCNLDLIWERSEAKKMSVEEMREKLEELTGKKIEIEPSRALMIGTCYVFCDGKDCNVCPLQKSGNCVFKNYSDEQLKKCYEKVMEV
;
A
#
# COMPACT_ATOMS: atom_id res chain seq x y z
N MET A 1 -0.63 -4.62 -14.32
CA MET A 1 0.32 -5.24 -13.38
C MET A 1 -0.25 -6.56 -12.93
N LYS A 2 0.54 -7.63 -12.93
CA LYS A 2 0.06 -8.97 -12.55
C LYS A 2 0.22 -9.19 -11.05
N GLU A 3 -0.68 -9.96 -10.46
CA GLU A 3 -0.52 -10.46 -9.09
C GLU A 3 0.46 -11.65 -9.11
N PHE A 4 1.41 -11.68 -8.17
CA PHE A 4 2.41 -12.76 -8.08
C PHE A 4 1.89 -13.89 -7.19
N ASN A 5 1.82 -15.11 -7.74
CA ASN A 5 1.30 -16.27 -7.03
C ASN A 5 2.39 -16.90 -6.12
N TRP A 6 2.49 -16.40 -4.89
CA TRP A 6 3.45 -16.90 -3.90
C TRP A 6 3.27 -18.38 -3.53
N LYS A 7 2.03 -18.90 -3.57
CA LYS A 7 1.76 -20.29 -3.24
C LYS A 7 2.34 -21.22 -4.30
N GLU A 8 2.16 -20.86 -5.56
CA GLU A 8 2.71 -21.60 -6.70
C GLU A 8 4.23 -21.50 -6.76
N PHE A 9 4.79 -20.30 -6.53
CA PHE A 9 6.24 -20.11 -6.46
C PHE A 9 6.91 -20.96 -5.37
N LYS A 10 6.27 -21.09 -4.19
CA LYS A 10 6.81 -21.87 -3.06
C LYS A 10 6.64 -23.38 -3.18
N ASP A 11 5.85 -23.86 -4.15
CA ASP A 11 5.68 -25.29 -4.33
C ASP A 11 6.95 -25.88 -4.94
N LYS A 12 7.61 -26.77 -4.20
CA LYS A 12 8.85 -27.46 -4.60
C LYS A 12 8.73 -28.27 -5.90
N TYR A 13 7.51 -28.58 -6.37
CA TYR A 13 7.29 -29.27 -7.62
C TYR A 13 7.18 -28.31 -8.81
N ASN A 14 6.95 -27.03 -8.56
CA ASN A 14 6.89 -26.00 -9.58
C ASN A 14 8.30 -25.46 -9.83
N LYS A 15 8.80 -25.66 -11.03
CA LYS A 15 10.11 -25.15 -11.45
C LYS A 15 9.97 -23.70 -11.91
N ILE A 16 9.82 -22.77 -10.98
CA ILE A 16 9.70 -21.34 -11.28
C ILE A 16 10.99 -20.63 -10.89
N ALA A 17 11.54 -19.84 -11.81
CA ALA A 17 12.64 -18.93 -11.54
C ALA A 17 12.23 -17.49 -11.86
N VAL A 18 12.48 -16.57 -10.95
CA VAL A 18 12.12 -15.16 -11.10
C VAL A 18 13.35 -14.37 -11.52
N HIS A 19 13.29 -13.80 -12.71
CA HIS A 19 14.34 -13.00 -13.32
C HIS A 19 14.25 -11.54 -12.87
N CYS A 20 15.41 -10.96 -12.51
CA CYS A 20 15.57 -9.56 -12.14
C CYS A 20 16.64 -8.91 -13.04
N LYS A 21 16.24 -7.91 -13.82
CA LYS A 21 17.09 -7.20 -14.81
C LYS A 21 17.93 -6.10 -14.18
N THR A 22 17.52 -5.61 -13.01
CA THR A 22 18.21 -4.54 -12.29
C THR A 22 18.45 -4.91 -10.83
N GLU A 23 19.37 -4.19 -10.19
CA GLU A 23 19.65 -4.40 -8.76
C GLU A 23 18.44 -3.99 -7.90
N GLU A 24 17.65 -3.02 -8.33
CA GLU A 24 16.41 -2.60 -7.68
C GLU A 24 15.35 -3.69 -7.74
N GLU A 25 15.17 -4.34 -8.89
CA GLU A 25 14.28 -5.51 -9.02
C GLU A 25 14.73 -6.64 -8.08
N ALA A 26 16.03 -6.93 -8.05
CA ALA A 26 16.59 -7.95 -7.16
C ALA A 26 16.40 -7.62 -5.68
N LYS A 27 16.62 -6.35 -5.28
CA LYS A 27 16.39 -5.87 -3.90
C LYS A 27 14.93 -6.00 -3.50
N ASP A 28 14.01 -5.59 -4.37
CA ASP A 28 12.58 -5.71 -4.12
C ASP A 28 12.15 -7.18 -4.01
N PHE A 29 12.53 -8.02 -4.97
CA PHE A 29 12.16 -9.44 -4.94
C PHE A 29 12.73 -10.18 -3.71
N CYS A 30 14.00 -9.94 -3.38
CA CYS A 30 14.63 -10.49 -2.17
C CYS A 30 13.90 -10.04 -0.89
N LYS A 31 13.51 -8.77 -0.79
CA LYS A 31 12.70 -8.27 0.32
C LYS A 31 11.34 -8.97 0.38
N ARG A 32 10.66 -9.15 -0.76
CA ARG A 32 9.39 -9.88 -0.82
C ARG A 32 9.52 -11.33 -0.39
N MET A 33 10.56 -12.05 -0.84
CA MET A 33 10.83 -13.41 -0.38
C MET A 33 11.01 -13.47 1.15
N HIS A 34 11.73 -12.49 1.73
CA HIS A 34 11.89 -12.36 3.18
C HIS A 34 10.55 -12.12 3.91
N GLU A 35 9.72 -11.19 3.43
CA GLU A 35 8.37 -10.92 3.97
C GLU A 35 7.50 -12.19 3.96
N HIS A 36 7.71 -13.07 2.98
CA HIS A 36 7.03 -14.35 2.86
C HIS A 36 7.70 -15.48 3.67
N GLY A 37 8.62 -15.16 4.58
CA GLY A 37 9.26 -16.10 5.51
C GLY A 37 10.36 -16.97 4.90
N MET A 38 10.80 -16.67 3.67
CA MET A 38 11.82 -17.45 2.97
C MET A 38 13.22 -16.97 3.35
N LYS A 39 14.22 -17.84 3.15
CA LYS A 39 15.64 -17.54 3.41
C LYS A 39 16.52 -18.14 2.31
N TRP A 40 17.75 -17.67 2.20
CA TRP A 40 18.77 -18.36 1.40
C TRP A 40 18.97 -19.80 1.91
N CYS A 41 19.42 -20.72 1.04
CA CYS A 41 19.74 -22.10 1.42
C CYS A 41 20.77 -22.20 2.56
N SER A 42 21.61 -21.16 2.71
CA SER A 42 22.55 -21.00 3.83
C SER A 42 21.91 -20.65 5.18
N GLY A 43 20.61 -20.38 5.22
CA GLY A 43 19.87 -19.89 6.39
C GLY A 43 19.96 -18.38 6.60
N LYS A 44 20.72 -17.64 5.79
CA LYS A 44 20.87 -16.17 5.89
C LYS A 44 19.65 -15.42 5.37
N SER A 45 19.46 -14.20 5.85
CA SER A 45 18.40 -13.30 5.40
C SER A 45 18.67 -12.76 3.99
N TYR A 46 17.61 -12.63 3.19
CA TYR A 46 17.66 -11.94 1.90
C TYR A 46 17.98 -10.44 2.01
N LEU A 47 17.75 -9.83 3.18
CA LEU A 47 18.01 -8.41 3.42
C LEU A 47 19.50 -8.07 3.53
N GLU A 48 20.36 -9.05 3.80
CA GLU A 48 21.81 -8.83 3.94
C GLU A 48 22.49 -8.71 2.57
N ARG A 49 22.11 -9.55 1.61
CA ARG A 49 22.74 -9.63 0.28
C ARG A 49 21.79 -10.27 -0.72
N THR A 50 21.60 -9.61 -1.86
CA THR A 50 20.76 -10.09 -2.98
C THR A 50 21.50 -11.03 -3.93
N ASN A 51 22.84 -11.05 -3.87
CA ASN A 51 23.70 -11.80 -4.80
C ASN A 51 23.57 -11.44 -6.29
N TYR A 52 22.91 -10.31 -6.59
CA TYR A 52 22.72 -9.80 -7.95
C TYR A 52 24.04 -9.62 -8.72
N GLU A 53 25.10 -9.15 -8.05
CA GLU A 53 26.40 -8.89 -8.69
C GLU A 53 27.06 -10.10 -9.38
N ASN A 54 26.65 -11.33 -9.05
CA ASN A 54 27.22 -12.54 -9.65
C ASN A 54 26.82 -12.74 -11.12
N TYR A 55 25.56 -12.44 -11.47
CA TYR A 55 25.02 -12.61 -12.82
C TYR A 55 24.41 -11.33 -13.41
N LYS A 56 24.31 -10.27 -12.60
CA LYS A 56 23.77 -8.95 -12.94
C LYS A 56 22.40 -9.09 -13.61
N LYS A 57 22.23 -8.47 -14.78
CA LYS A 57 20.99 -8.46 -15.55
C LYS A 57 20.45 -9.84 -15.96
N GLU A 58 21.21 -10.92 -15.75
CA GLU A 58 20.81 -12.30 -16.04
C GLU A 58 20.40 -13.07 -14.76
N THR A 59 20.36 -12.40 -13.60
CA THR A 59 20.14 -13.06 -12.31
C THR A 59 18.70 -13.51 -12.16
N CYS A 60 18.54 -14.79 -11.84
CA CYS A 60 17.27 -15.41 -11.48
C CYS A 60 17.33 -15.99 -10.07
N TYR A 61 16.17 -16.01 -9.41
CA TYR A 61 15.99 -16.48 -8.04
C TYR A 61 14.91 -17.56 -7.97
N ILE A 62 15.11 -18.59 -7.15
CA ILE A 62 14.15 -19.68 -6.94
C ILE A 62 13.73 -19.80 -5.47
N ALA A 63 12.63 -20.50 -5.21
CA ALA A 63 12.03 -20.57 -3.89
C ALA A 63 12.87 -21.31 -2.84
N GLU A 64 13.77 -22.20 -3.29
CA GLU A 64 14.72 -22.95 -2.48
C GLU A 64 15.83 -22.08 -1.89
N GLY A 65 15.84 -20.79 -2.20
CA GLY A 65 16.86 -19.85 -1.75
C GLY A 65 18.18 -20.08 -2.46
N GLU A 66 18.09 -20.23 -3.77
CA GLU A 66 19.24 -20.24 -4.68
C GLU A 66 19.07 -19.17 -5.75
N TYR A 67 20.17 -18.86 -6.42
CA TYR A 67 20.21 -17.92 -7.53
C TYR A 67 21.20 -18.42 -8.58
N SER A 68 20.91 -18.14 -9.84
CA SER A 68 21.75 -18.50 -10.98
C SER A 68 21.41 -17.63 -12.19
N SER A 69 22.10 -17.84 -13.31
CA SER A 69 21.74 -17.22 -14.58
C SER A 69 20.38 -17.73 -15.10
N GLY A 70 19.61 -16.88 -15.77
CA GLY A 70 18.36 -17.28 -16.41
C GLY A 70 18.54 -18.42 -17.42
N ASN A 71 19.65 -18.44 -18.15
CA ASN A 71 19.98 -19.53 -19.06
C ASN A 71 20.12 -20.89 -18.34
N TYR A 72 20.76 -20.92 -17.17
CA TYR A 72 20.87 -22.15 -16.38
C TYR A 72 19.48 -22.71 -16.03
N TYR A 73 18.59 -21.87 -15.52
CA TYR A 73 17.25 -22.32 -15.14
C TYR A 73 16.40 -22.71 -16.36
N ALA A 74 16.47 -21.96 -17.46
CA ALA A 74 15.78 -22.29 -18.70
C ALA A 74 16.18 -23.68 -19.24
N VAL A 75 17.50 -23.97 -19.28
CA VAL A 75 18.00 -25.29 -19.72
C VAL A 75 17.59 -26.42 -18.78
N ASN A 76 17.37 -26.14 -17.50
CA ASN A 76 16.90 -27.10 -16.50
C ASN A 76 15.36 -27.22 -16.43
N GLY A 77 14.65 -26.60 -17.38
CA GLY A 77 13.20 -26.69 -17.53
C GLY A 77 12.43 -25.88 -16.50
N TYR A 78 12.97 -24.74 -16.06
CA TYR A 78 12.24 -23.78 -15.25
C TYR A 78 11.48 -22.78 -16.13
N ASP A 79 10.28 -22.44 -15.69
CA ASP A 79 9.51 -21.32 -16.20
C ASP A 79 10.09 -20.02 -15.64
N ILE A 80 10.54 -19.14 -16.55
CA ILE A 80 11.16 -17.87 -16.18
C ILE A 80 10.09 -16.78 -16.13
N LEU A 81 9.87 -16.23 -14.94
CA LEU A 81 8.97 -15.10 -14.72
C LEU A 81 9.77 -13.81 -14.57
N GLU A 82 9.33 -12.75 -15.23
CA GLU A 82 10.00 -11.45 -15.16
C GLU A 82 9.50 -10.64 -13.96
N TRP A 83 10.36 -10.31 -12.99
CA TRP A 83 9.91 -9.60 -11.78
C TRP A 83 9.27 -8.25 -12.10
N SER A 84 9.73 -7.57 -13.15
CA SER A 84 9.14 -6.33 -13.67
C SER A 84 7.63 -6.41 -13.97
N ASP A 85 7.08 -7.61 -14.27
CA ASP A 85 5.63 -7.79 -14.51
C ASP A 85 4.79 -7.67 -13.22
N TYR A 86 5.43 -7.86 -12.07
CA TYR A 86 4.83 -7.98 -10.74
C TYR A 86 5.25 -6.87 -9.78
N MET A 87 6.40 -6.23 -10.02
CA MET A 87 6.93 -5.16 -9.20
C MET A 87 6.09 -3.89 -9.33
N LYS A 88 5.52 -3.43 -8.22
CA LYS A 88 5.05 -2.05 -8.09
C LYS A 88 6.28 -1.17 -7.92
N LYS A 89 6.71 -0.51 -8.99
CA LYS A 89 7.70 0.55 -8.84
C LYS A 89 7.12 1.61 -7.91
N GLU A 90 7.74 1.79 -6.74
CA GLU A 90 7.48 2.95 -5.91
C GLU A 90 8.00 4.19 -6.67
N PHE A 91 7.13 5.16 -6.89
CA PHE A 91 7.47 6.38 -7.61
C PHE A 91 7.73 7.47 -6.59
N THR A 92 8.90 8.09 -6.68
CA THR A 92 9.34 9.15 -5.77
C THR A 92 9.45 10.49 -6.49
N LYS A 93 9.74 11.56 -5.76
CA LYS A 93 9.98 12.87 -6.39
C LYS A 93 11.13 12.83 -7.40
N ALA A 94 12.18 12.07 -7.10
CA ALA A 94 13.36 11.93 -7.97
C ALA A 94 13.06 11.23 -9.30
N ASP A 95 11.96 10.47 -9.38
CA ASP A 95 11.53 9.81 -10.60
C ASP A 95 10.77 10.75 -11.56
N LEU A 96 10.27 11.90 -11.07
CA LEU A 96 9.57 12.89 -11.89
C LEU A 96 10.57 13.63 -12.79
N LYS A 97 10.23 13.72 -14.08
CA LYS A 97 11.07 14.36 -15.10
C LYS A 97 10.27 15.33 -15.93
N ASP A 98 10.97 16.32 -16.49
CA ASP A 98 10.39 17.28 -17.42
C ASP A 98 9.59 16.59 -18.52
N GLY A 99 8.39 17.12 -18.79
CA GLY A 99 7.48 16.57 -19.80
C GLY A 99 6.61 15.41 -19.32
N MET A 100 6.76 14.94 -18.08
CA MET A 100 5.76 14.06 -17.46
C MET A 100 4.53 14.84 -17.04
N VAL A 101 3.38 14.17 -16.97
CA VAL A 101 2.14 14.73 -16.43
C VAL A 101 1.77 13.99 -15.16
N VAL A 102 1.40 14.72 -14.11
CA VAL A 102 0.86 14.16 -12.87
C VAL A 102 -0.62 14.50 -12.76
N GLU A 103 -1.41 13.60 -12.19
CA GLU A 103 -2.81 13.81 -11.84
C GLU A 103 -2.97 13.69 -10.34
N TYR A 104 -3.63 14.67 -9.74
CA TYR A 104 -3.97 14.65 -8.33
C TYR A 104 -5.20 13.77 -8.06
N SER A 105 -5.44 13.41 -6.80
CA SER A 105 -6.62 12.64 -6.39
C SER A 105 -7.96 13.31 -6.79
N ASN A 106 -7.99 14.64 -6.95
CA ASN A 106 -9.17 15.37 -7.46
C ASN A 106 -9.29 15.40 -9.00
N GLY A 107 -8.43 14.69 -9.72
CA GLY A 107 -8.44 14.59 -11.18
C GLY A 107 -7.75 15.74 -11.91
N ARG A 108 -7.27 16.79 -11.21
CA ARG A 108 -6.54 17.89 -11.87
C ARG A 108 -5.16 17.43 -12.31
N ARG A 109 -4.78 17.82 -13.53
CA ARG A 109 -3.49 17.47 -14.14
C ARG A 109 -2.50 18.64 -14.13
N ARG A 110 -1.22 18.28 -14.09
CA ARG A 110 -0.09 19.21 -14.09
C ARG A 110 1.05 18.65 -14.93
N LEU A 111 1.67 19.51 -15.73
CA LEU A 111 2.93 19.24 -16.40
C LEU A 111 4.10 19.45 -15.45
N VAL A 112 5.05 18.52 -15.44
CA VAL A 112 6.32 18.63 -14.72
C VAL A 112 7.30 19.45 -15.55
N VAL A 113 7.81 20.55 -14.98
CA VAL A 113 8.83 21.41 -15.59
C VAL A 113 9.80 21.86 -14.50
N ALA A 114 11.04 21.42 -14.57
CA ALA A 114 12.03 21.57 -13.52
C ALA A 114 11.46 21.13 -12.15
N ASN A 115 11.47 22.03 -11.16
CA ASN A 115 10.91 21.79 -9.83
C ASN A 115 9.42 22.15 -9.71
N MET A 116 8.73 22.41 -10.83
CA MET A 116 7.37 22.94 -10.85
C MET A 116 6.37 21.94 -11.44
N LEU A 117 5.16 21.93 -10.88
CA LEU A 117 3.97 21.27 -11.39
C LEU A 117 3.00 22.35 -11.87
N ILE A 118 2.86 22.51 -13.19
CA ILE A 118 2.11 23.61 -13.82
C ILE A 118 0.81 23.08 -14.43
N GLY A 119 -0.33 23.72 -14.13
CA GLY A 119 -1.61 23.42 -14.76
C GLY A 119 -2.47 24.67 -14.96
N GLU A 120 -3.68 24.47 -15.43
CA GLU A 120 -4.59 25.56 -15.83
C GLU A 120 -4.92 26.53 -14.67
N ASP A 121 -5.00 26.01 -13.44
CA ASP A 121 -5.34 26.76 -12.23
C ASP A 121 -4.11 27.17 -11.39
N GLY A 122 -2.90 27.12 -11.95
CA GLY A 122 -1.68 27.63 -11.33
C GLY A 122 -0.55 26.62 -11.23
N PHE A 123 0.32 26.80 -10.23
CA PHE A 123 1.50 25.96 -10.06
C PHE A 123 1.76 25.59 -8.59
N LEU A 124 2.45 24.46 -8.40
CA LEU A 124 3.05 24.05 -7.14
C LEU A 124 4.51 23.66 -7.36
N THR A 125 5.31 23.63 -6.31
CA THR A 125 6.69 23.12 -6.35
C THR A 125 6.76 21.69 -5.83
N LEU A 126 7.70 20.87 -6.31
CA LEU A 126 7.90 19.51 -5.76
C LEU A 126 8.34 19.53 -4.29
N ASP A 127 8.89 20.65 -3.81
CA ASP A 127 9.19 20.87 -2.39
C ASP A 127 7.94 20.88 -1.50
N SER A 128 6.76 21.12 -2.09
CA SER A 128 5.47 21.03 -1.40
C SER A 128 5.01 19.58 -1.20
N PHE A 129 5.80 18.59 -1.64
CA PHE A 129 5.48 17.17 -1.59
C PHE A 129 6.55 16.39 -0.81
N ARG A 130 6.08 15.35 -0.12
CA ARG A 130 6.93 14.32 0.47
C ARG A 130 7.51 13.42 -0.61
N GLU A 131 8.50 12.59 -0.26
CA GLU A 131 9.09 11.63 -1.20
C GLU A 131 8.07 10.63 -1.76
N ASN A 132 7.06 10.26 -0.96
CA ASN A 132 5.94 9.41 -1.38
C ASN A 132 4.86 10.15 -2.20
N LEU A 133 5.17 11.34 -2.71
CA LEU A 133 4.32 12.18 -3.56
C LEU A 133 3.00 12.66 -2.91
N GLU A 134 2.93 12.64 -1.58
CA GLU A 134 1.85 13.26 -0.82
C GLU A 134 2.13 14.75 -0.64
N ASN A 135 1.08 15.56 -0.79
CA ASN A 135 1.20 16.99 -0.54
C ASN A 135 1.36 17.26 0.97
N ILE A 136 2.25 18.18 1.33
CA ILE A 136 2.56 18.51 2.73
C ILE A 136 1.55 19.52 3.32
N ALA A 137 1.08 20.47 2.50
CA ALA A 137 0.35 21.65 2.96
C ALA A 137 -1.17 21.56 2.76
N PHE A 138 -1.62 20.78 1.78
CA PHE A 138 -3.02 20.69 1.37
C PHE A 138 -3.68 19.38 1.79
N THR A 139 -4.99 19.31 1.59
CA THR A 139 -5.81 18.11 1.78
C THR A 139 -5.34 16.97 0.86
N VAL A 140 -5.75 15.74 1.20
CA VAL A 140 -5.49 14.50 0.42
C VAL A 140 -5.90 14.58 -1.06
N GLU A 141 -6.72 15.56 -1.43
CA GLU A 141 -7.14 15.85 -2.80
C GLU A 141 -5.99 16.27 -3.73
N HIS A 142 -4.92 16.87 -3.17
CA HIS A 142 -3.75 17.33 -3.91
C HIS A 142 -2.59 16.32 -3.91
N THR A 143 -2.81 15.14 -3.35
CA THR A 143 -1.86 14.02 -3.45
C THR A 143 -1.75 13.59 -4.91
N ILE A 144 -0.53 13.37 -5.40
CA ILE A 144 -0.32 12.83 -6.75
C ILE A 144 -0.79 11.38 -6.74
N ALA A 145 -1.83 11.11 -7.52
CA ALA A 145 -2.49 9.82 -7.64
C ALA A 145 -2.01 9.06 -8.88
N LYS A 146 -1.74 9.74 -9.99
CA LYS A 146 -1.26 9.10 -11.21
C LYS A 146 -0.18 9.91 -11.90
N ILE A 147 0.66 9.22 -12.68
CA ILE A 147 1.75 9.81 -13.44
C ILE A 147 1.74 9.22 -14.84
N TYR A 148 1.89 10.09 -15.83
CA TYR A 148 1.75 9.78 -17.23
C TYR A 148 2.98 10.23 -18.03
N LYS A 149 3.24 9.47 -19.10
CA LYS A 149 4.11 9.88 -20.19
C LYS A 149 3.25 10.54 -21.25
N VAL A 150 3.71 11.68 -21.77
CA VAL A 150 3.11 12.31 -22.94
C VAL A 150 3.56 11.56 -24.20
N LYS A 151 2.60 11.19 -25.07
CA LYS A 151 2.89 10.49 -26.34
C LYS A 151 3.53 11.44 -27.34
N GLU A 152 2.94 12.61 -27.54
CA GLU A 152 3.36 13.60 -28.54
C GLU A 152 3.29 15.03 -27.99
N ALA A 153 4.27 15.86 -28.37
CA ALA A 153 4.24 17.29 -28.07
C ALA A 153 3.14 17.98 -28.92
N ARG A 154 2.19 18.64 -28.25
CA ARG A 154 1.06 19.34 -28.87
C ARG A 154 0.79 20.68 -28.15
N SER A 155 -0.35 21.31 -28.41
CA SER A 155 -0.82 22.43 -27.60
C SER A 155 -0.95 22.03 -26.13
N PHE A 156 -0.89 23.00 -25.22
CA PHE A 156 -0.95 22.73 -23.78
C PHE A 156 -2.20 21.95 -23.38
N ASN A 157 -3.38 22.34 -23.87
CA ASN A 157 -4.62 21.61 -23.55
C ASN A 157 -4.53 20.15 -24.03
N CYS A 158 -4.02 19.94 -25.25
CA CYS A 158 -3.84 18.59 -25.79
C CYS A 158 -2.73 17.77 -25.11
N ILE A 159 -1.82 18.40 -24.36
CA ILE A 159 -0.77 17.67 -23.62
C ILE A 159 -1.33 17.00 -22.36
N LEU A 160 -2.43 17.52 -21.82
CA LEU A 160 -3.10 16.98 -20.64
C LEU A 160 -4.26 16.04 -20.97
N ASP A 161 -4.65 15.92 -22.25
CA ASP A 161 -5.76 15.08 -22.71
C ASP A 161 -5.46 13.58 -22.62
N ASP A 162 -6.46 12.77 -22.23
CA ASP A 162 -6.35 11.31 -22.10
C ASP A 162 -5.78 10.62 -23.34
N CYS A 163 -6.17 11.09 -24.53
CA CYS A 163 -5.72 10.50 -25.78
C CYS A 163 -4.20 10.60 -25.98
N ASN A 164 -3.56 11.59 -25.34
CA ASN A 164 -2.14 11.89 -25.47
C ASN A 164 -1.30 11.40 -24.27
N LEU A 165 -1.91 10.67 -23.33
CA LEU A 165 -1.24 10.20 -22.10
C LEU A 165 -1.15 8.67 -22.06
N ASP A 166 0.01 8.17 -21.64
CA ASP A 166 0.25 6.78 -21.27
C ASP A 166 0.51 6.69 -19.76
N LEU A 167 -0.32 5.93 -19.04
CA LEU A 167 -0.18 5.76 -17.59
C LEU A 167 1.11 4.99 -17.27
N ILE A 168 2.01 5.61 -16.50
CA ILE A 168 3.27 5.01 -16.02
C ILE A 168 3.10 4.48 -14.60
N TRP A 169 2.38 5.23 -13.77
CA TRP A 169 2.24 4.91 -12.36
C TRP A 169 0.88 5.38 -11.85
N GLU A 170 0.29 4.55 -11.01
CA GLU A 170 -0.92 4.85 -10.26
C GLU A 170 -0.68 4.47 -8.81
N ARG A 171 -1.03 5.40 -7.91
CA ARG A 171 -0.99 5.20 -6.48
C ARG A 171 -1.89 4.04 -6.14
N SER A 172 -1.34 3.02 -5.49
CA SER A 172 -2.16 2.00 -4.88
C SER A 172 -3.02 2.64 -3.81
N GLU A 173 -4.34 2.64 -3.99
CA GLU A 173 -5.24 3.01 -2.92
C GLU A 173 -4.93 2.17 -1.68
N ALA A 174 -4.82 2.81 -0.53
CA ALA A 174 -4.86 2.09 0.73
C ALA A 174 -6.21 1.36 0.76
N LYS A 175 -6.17 0.02 0.77
CA LYS A 175 -7.38 -0.78 0.83
C LYS A 175 -8.12 -0.40 2.11
N LYS A 176 -9.22 0.33 1.96
CA LYS A 176 -10.17 0.53 3.04
C LYS A 176 -10.83 -0.81 3.27
N MET A 177 -10.76 -1.25 4.52
CA MET A 177 -11.36 -2.50 4.95
C MET A 177 -11.91 -2.25 6.35
N SER A 178 -13.03 -2.90 6.67
CA SER A 178 -13.60 -2.79 8.01
C SER A 178 -12.67 -3.45 9.04
N VAL A 179 -12.88 -3.13 10.31
CA VAL A 179 -12.10 -3.75 11.41
C VAL A 179 -12.34 -5.27 11.43
N GLU A 180 -13.53 -5.70 11.04
CA GLU A 180 -13.96 -7.09 10.92
C GLU A 180 -13.22 -7.80 9.77
N GLU A 181 -13.11 -7.17 8.60
CA GLU A 181 -12.35 -7.72 7.47
C GLU A 181 -10.84 -7.82 7.79
N MET A 182 -10.29 -6.84 8.54
CA MET A 182 -8.90 -6.94 9.03
C MET A 182 -8.72 -8.12 9.97
N ARG A 183 -9.68 -8.30 10.89
CA ARG A 183 -9.68 -9.39 11.86
C ARG A 183 -9.71 -10.74 11.15
N GLU A 184 -10.66 -10.99 10.26
CA GLU A 184 -10.79 -12.27 9.55
C GLU A 184 -9.48 -12.66 8.85
N LYS A 185 -8.83 -11.71 8.16
CA LYS A 185 -7.54 -11.96 7.52
C LYS A 185 -6.42 -12.25 8.50
N LEU A 186 -6.37 -11.55 9.62
CA LEU A 186 -5.37 -11.81 10.66
C LEU A 186 -5.62 -13.18 11.32
N GLU A 187 -6.87 -13.59 11.50
CA GLU A 187 -7.23 -14.93 12.00
C GLU A 187 -6.80 -16.03 11.00
N GLU A 188 -7.02 -15.82 9.70
CA GLU A 188 -6.54 -16.74 8.64
C GLU A 188 -5.01 -16.86 8.63
N LEU A 189 -4.29 -15.73 8.70
CA LEU A 189 -2.83 -15.70 8.66
C LEU A 189 -2.19 -16.29 9.92
N THR A 190 -2.80 -16.09 11.08
CA THR A 190 -2.21 -16.49 12.37
C THR A 190 -2.76 -17.82 12.90
N GLY A 191 -3.89 -18.29 12.38
CA GLY A 191 -4.65 -19.43 12.92
C GLY A 191 -5.23 -19.19 14.31
N LYS A 192 -5.23 -17.95 14.80
CA LYS A 192 -5.70 -17.58 16.14
C LYS A 192 -6.96 -16.76 16.02
N LYS A 193 -7.93 -17.04 16.90
CA LYS A 193 -9.09 -16.17 17.10
C LYS A 193 -8.64 -14.86 17.73
N ILE A 194 -9.06 -13.73 17.16
CA ILE A 194 -8.75 -12.38 17.60
C ILE A 194 -10.03 -11.78 18.18
N GLU A 195 -9.95 -11.16 19.34
CA GLU A 195 -11.05 -10.39 19.92
C GLU A 195 -10.76 -8.89 19.75
N ILE A 196 -11.72 -8.14 19.21
CA ILE A 196 -11.60 -6.69 19.05
C ILE A 196 -12.31 -6.04 20.22
N GLU A 197 -11.58 -5.26 21.01
CA GLU A 197 -12.18 -4.41 22.03
C GLU A 197 -12.30 -2.96 21.53
N PRO A 198 -13.46 -2.30 21.75
CA PRO A 198 -13.64 -0.91 21.37
C PRO A 198 -12.72 -0.01 22.20
N SER A 199 -12.22 1.08 21.59
CA SER A 199 -11.41 2.04 22.32
C SER A 199 -12.24 2.80 23.36
N ARG A 200 -11.61 3.23 24.46
CA ARG A 200 -12.25 4.07 25.49
C ARG A 200 -12.92 5.31 24.89
N ALA A 201 -12.26 5.98 23.94
CA ALA A 201 -12.79 7.15 23.25
C ALA A 201 -14.05 6.83 22.42
N LEU A 202 -14.04 5.69 21.71
CA LEU A 202 -15.22 5.22 20.97
C LEU A 202 -16.38 4.94 21.93
N MET A 203 -16.12 4.20 23.01
CA MET A 203 -17.15 3.89 24.01
C MET A 203 -17.79 5.14 24.61
N ILE A 204 -16.97 6.14 24.98
CA ILE A 204 -17.44 7.44 25.49
C ILE A 204 -18.29 8.16 24.42
N GLY A 205 -17.79 8.23 23.19
CA GLY A 205 -18.49 8.88 22.07
C GLY A 205 -19.85 8.25 21.81
N THR A 206 -19.91 6.92 21.69
CA THR A 206 -21.15 6.17 21.50
C THR A 206 -22.15 6.41 22.62
N CYS A 207 -21.71 6.41 23.88
CA CYS A 207 -22.59 6.69 25.02
C CYS A 207 -23.17 8.11 24.97
N TYR A 208 -22.35 9.13 24.63
CA TYR A 208 -22.85 10.50 24.51
C TYR A 208 -23.79 10.68 23.31
N VAL A 209 -23.48 10.08 22.15
CA VAL A 209 -24.35 10.11 20.97
C VAL A 209 -25.70 9.45 21.29
N PHE A 210 -25.69 8.32 22.00
CA PHE A 210 -26.93 7.69 22.46
C PHE A 210 -27.74 8.59 23.38
N CYS A 211 -27.09 9.33 24.29
CA CYS A 211 -27.77 10.25 25.21
C CYS A 211 -28.35 11.50 24.52
N ASP A 212 -27.87 11.87 23.34
CA ASP A 212 -28.30 13.07 22.65
C ASP A 212 -29.77 12.95 22.21
N GLY A 213 -30.63 13.82 22.77
CA GLY A 213 -32.06 13.85 22.46
C GLY A 213 -32.92 12.70 23.04
N LYS A 214 -32.38 11.85 23.93
CA LYS A 214 -33.15 10.78 24.60
C LYS A 214 -33.73 11.21 25.95
N ASP A 215 -34.92 10.71 26.27
CA ASP A 215 -35.54 10.89 27.58
C ASP A 215 -34.82 10.04 28.65
N CYS A 216 -34.25 10.70 29.64
CA CYS A 216 -33.55 10.07 30.76
C CYS A 216 -34.46 9.16 31.61
N ASN A 217 -35.78 9.34 31.58
CA ASN A 217 -36.72 8.55 32.38
C ASN A 217 -36.86 7.10 31.92
N VAL A 218 -36.57 6.82 30.65
CA VAL A 218 -36.63 5.48 30.04
C VAL A 218 -35.27 4.99 29.55
N CYS A 219 -34.19 5.65 30.01
CA CYS A 219 -32.85 5.39 29.54
C CYS A 219 -32.26 4.08 30.13
N PRO A 220 -31.70 3.18 29.31
CA PRO A 220 -31.07 1.94 29.79
C PRO A 220 -29.83 2.18 30.67
N LEU A 221 -29.25 3.39 30.61
CA LEU A 221 -28.10 3.81 31.42
C LEU A 221 -28.47 4.48 32.74
N GLN A 222 -29.76 4.60 33.09
CA GLN A 222 -30.21 5.34 34.28
C GLN A 222 -29.56 4.86 35.59
N LYS A 223 -29.21 3.57 35.67
CA LYS A 223 -28.54 2.96 36.85
C LYS A 223 -27.01 2.95 36.77
N SER A 224 -26.43 3.47 35.69
CA SER A 224 -25.00 3.37 35.42
C SER A 224 -24.18 4.54 36.00
N GLY A 225 -24.82 5.57 36.55
CA GLY A 225 -24.18 6.69 37.25
C GLY A 225 -24.66 8.05 36.76
N ASN A 226 -23.81 9.07 36.81
CA ASN A 226 -24.13 10.46 36.46
C ASN A 226 -23.92 10.84 34.98
N CYS A 227 -23.78 9.86 34.08
CA CYS A 227 -23.52 10.06 32.65
C CYS A 227 -22.29 10.92 32.29
N VAL A 228 -21.36 11.14 33.24
CA VAL A 228 -20.06 11.77 32.98
C VAL A 228 -19.08 10.68 32.54
N PHE A 229 -19.33 10.07 31.38
CA PHE A 229 -18.62 8.87 30.90
C PHE A 229 -17.10 9.03 30.82
N LYS A 230 -16.60 10.26 30.61
CA LYS A 230 -15.16 10.56 30.63
C LYS A 230 -14.48 10.19 31.96
N ASN A 231 -15.22 10.24 33.06
CA ASN A 231 -14.72 10.00 34.41
C ASN A 231 -14.91 8.55 34.89
N TYR A 232 -15.51 7.68 34.08
CA TYR A 232 -15.81 6.29 34.49
C TYR A 232 -14.55 5.41 34.44
N SER A 233 -14.45 4.38 35.28
CA SER A 233 -13.44 3.33 35.07
C SER A 233 -13.69 2.61 33.73
N ASP A 234 -12.70 1.90 33.22
CA ASP A 234 -12.87 1.14 31.97
C ASP A 234 -13.96 0.07 32.09
N GLU A 235 -14.12 -0.60 33.24
CA GLU A 235 -15.21 -1.57 33.41
C GLU A 235 -16.59 -0.89 33.49
N GLN A 236 -16.69 0.26 34.17
CA GLN A 236 -17.93 1.02 34.23
C GLN A 236 -18.36 1.50 32.84
N LEU A 237 -17.40 1.99 32.06
CA LEU A 237 -17.63 2.47 30.70
C LEU A 237 -18.00 1.32 29.76
N LYS A 238 -17.31 0.17 29.83
CA LYS A 238 -17.61 -1.02 29.02
C LYS A 238 -19.04 -1.52 29.25
N LYS A 239 -19.49 -1.59 30.52
CA LYS A 239 -20.87 -1.94 30.87
C LYS A 239 -21.91 -0.94 30.32
N CYS A 240 -21.57 0.34 30.25
CA CYS A 240 -22.46 1.33 29.64
C CYS A 240 -22.54 1.14 28.13
N TYR A 241 -21.39 0.97 27.48
CA TYR A 241 -21.29 0.75 26.05
C TYR A 241 -22.05 -0.50 25.61
N GLU A 242 -21.87 -1.63 26.29
CA GLU A 242 -22.58 -2.89 25.99
C GLU A 242 -24.11 -2.70 26.01
N LYS A 243 -24.64 -2.06 27.06
CA LYS A 243 -26.08 -1.74 27.17
C LYS A 243 -26.59 -0.82 26.06
N VAL A 244 -25.76 0.10 25.57
CA VAL A 244 -26.12 1.00 24.47
C VAL A 244 -26.16 0.23 23.15
N MET A 245 -25.26 -0.72 22.94
CA MET A 245 -25.20 -1.53 21.72
C MET A 245 -26.33 -2.57 21.60
N GLU A 246 -27.01 -2.89 22.71
CA GLU A 246 -28.14 -3.83 22.78
C GLU A 246 -29.51 -3.18 22.48
N VAL A 247 -29.58 -1.85 22.33
CA VAL A 247 -30.82 -1.06 22.19
C VAL A 247 -30.98 -0.53 20.77
#